data_AF-A0A5B0IU44-F1
#
_entry.id   AF-A0A5B0IU44-F1
#
_cell.length_a   1.000
_cell.length_b   1.000
_cell.length_c   1.000
_cell.angle_alpha   90.00
_cell.angle_beta   90.00
_cell.angle_gamma   90.00
#
_symmetry.space_group_name_H-M   'P 1'
#
loop_
_entity.id
_entity.type
_entity.pdbx_description
1 polymer ?
#
loop_
_entity_poly.entity_id
_entity_poly.type
_entity_poly.pdbx_seq_one_letter_code
_entity_poly.pdbx_strand_id
1 'polypeptide(L)'
;MSTLPRESAGTAPAVDAARGRAGGSGLVAVVEGAADRTAVLSALGRALSFPEYYGHNLDALADCLGDLSWLPPGPVELVVADGPLAAADPGTHAAVLEILAEAVETTAGTDRPLRVTLAGPAT
;
A
#
# COMPACT_ATOMS: atom_id res chain seq x y z
N MET A 1 -15.95 5.28 -5.18
CA MET A 1 -15.69 4.32 -4.08
C MET A 1 -15.14 3.03 -4.68
N SER A 2 -13.93 3.12 -5.23
CA SER A 2 -13.26 1.98 -5.86
C SER A 2 -12.86 1.01 -4.77
N THR A 3 -13.32 -0.23 -4.87
CA THR A 3 -13.03 -1.27 -3.88
C THR A 3 -11.66 -1.86 -4.21
N LEU A 4 -10.69 -1.69 -3.30
CA LEU A 4 -9.36 -2.28 -3.46
C LEU A 4 -9.50 -3.81 -3.60
N PRO A 5 -8.78 -4.44 -4.55
CA PRO A 5 -8.85 -5.88 -4.72
C PRO A 5 -8.37 -6.57 -3.44
N ARG A 6 -9.19 -7.49 -2.95
CA ARG A 6 -8.87 -8.36 -1.82
C ARG A 6 -8.48 -9.73 -2.34
N GLU A 7 -7.37 -10.25 -1.83
CA GLU A 7 -7.02 -11.65 -2.01
C GLU A 7 -7.30 -12.42 -0.72
N SER A 8 -8.14 -13.45 -0.85
CA SER A 8 -8.52 -14.33 0.27
C SER A 8 -7.38 -15.22 0.75
N ALA A 9 -6.32 -15.34 -0.06
CA ALA A 9 -5.11 -16.08 0.28
C ALA A 9 -4.14 -15.15 1.03
N GLY A 10 -3.32 -15.70 1.93
CA GLY A 10 -2.42 -14.93 2.79
C GLY A 10 -1.35 -14.12 2.02
N THR A 11 -0.48 -13.42 2.74
CA THR A 11 0.51 -12.50 2.15
C THR A 11 1.39 -13.15 1.06
N ALA A 12 1.84 -14.39 1.23
CA ALA A 12 2.76 -15.05 0.29
C ALA A 12 2.20 -15.20 -1.15
N PRO A 13 1.01 -15.80 -1.38
CA PRO A 13 0.42 -15.87 -2.72
C PRO A 13 0.11 -14.49 -3.31
N ALA A 14 -0.30 -13.52 -2.49
CA ALA A 14 -0.52 -12.15 -2.96
C ALA A 14 0.78 -11.49 -3.46
N VAL A 15 1.90 -11.77 -2.79
CA VAL A 15 3.23 -11.32 -3.23
C VAL A 15 3.66 -11.99 -4.54
N ASP A 16 3.37 -13.27 -4.73
CA ASP A 16 3.67 -13.97 -5.99
C ASP A 16 2.87 -13.38 -7.17
N ALA A 17 1.56 -13.17 -6.97
CA ALA A 17 0.69 -12.51 -7.95
C ALA A 17 1.13 -11.07 -8.25
N ALA A 18 1.55 -10.32 -7.24
CA ALA A 18 2.13 -8.98 -7.40
C ALA A 18 3.40 -9.01 -8.25
N ARG A 19 4.31 -9.96 -8.02
CA ARG A 19 5.53 -10.14 -8.83
C ARG A 19 5.21 -10.43 -10.29
N GLY A 20 4.21 -11.28 -10.55
CA GLY A 20 3.74 -11.57 -11.90
C GLY A 20 3.24 -10.33 -12.64
N ARG A 21 2.55 -9.42 -11.94
CA ARG A 21 2.01 -8.17 -12.51
C ARG A 21 3.07 -7.07 -12.66
N ALA A 22 4.00 -6.97 -11.72
CA ALA A 22 5.11 -6.00 -11.75
C ALA A 22 6.06 -6.25 -12.93
N GLY A 23 6.27 -7.52 -13.32
CA GLY A 23 7.22 -7.88 -14.37
C GLY A 23 8.67 -7.56 -13.98
N GLY A 24 9.56 -7.43 -14.98
CA GLY A 24 11.00 -7.27 -14.76
C GLY A 24 11.46 -5.89 -14.26
N SER A 25 10.61 -4.87 -14.33
CA SER A 25 10.95 -3.49 -13.95
C SER A 25 10.05 -2.90 -12.87
N GLY A 26 9.00 -3.61 -12.44
CA GLY A 26 8.09 -3.14 -11.41
C GLY A 26 8.61 -3.38 -10.00
N LEU A 27 8.18 -2.54 -9.07
CA LEU A 27 8.45 -2.67 -7.64
C LEU A 27 7.35 -3.50 -6.99
N VAL A 28 7.72 -4.44 -6.10
CA VAL A 28 6.79 -5.11 -5.19
C VAL A 28 7.14 -4.74 -3.77
N ALA A 29 6.23 -4.05 -3.09
CA ALA A 29 6.34 -3.64 -1.69
C ALA A 29 5.34 -4.43 -0.84
N VAL A 30 5.76 -4.82 0.36
CA VAL A 30 4.95 -5.62 1.29
C VAL A 30 4.87 -4.92 2.63
N VAL A 31 3.64 -4.74 3.12
CA VAL A 31 3.34 -4.18 4.43
C VAL A 31 2.69 -5.28 5.27
N GLU A 32 3.41 -5.70 6.30
CA GLU A 32 2.87 -6.60 7.32
C GLU A 32 1.79 -5.91 8.14
N GLY A 33 0.92 -6.70 8.77
CA GLY A 33 -0.20 -6.18 9.55
C GLY A 33 0.27 -5.34 10.73
N ALA A 34 -0.29 -4.13 10.87
CA ALA A 34 0.00 -3.19 11.95
C ALA A 34 -1.24 -3.01 12.84
N ALA A 35 -1.07 -2.91 14.16
CA ALA A 35 -2.19 -2.83 15.10
C ALA A 35 -2.53 -1.39 15.53
N ASP A 36 -1.80 -0.38 15.05
CA ASP A 36 -2.03 1.01 15.38
C ASP A 36 -1.60 1.96 14.26
N ARG A 37 -2.04 3.22 14.38
CA ARG A 37 -1.79 4.28 13.39
C ARG A 37 -0.31 4.55 13.15
N THR A 38 0.50 4.60 14.20
CA THR A 38 1.93 4.90 14.06
C THR A 38 2.65 3.76 13.35
N ALA A 39 2.31 2.52 13.68
CA ALA A 39 2.86 1.33 13.08
C ALA A 39 2.51 1.22 11.58
N VAL A 40 1.26 1.47 11.18
CA VAL A 40 0.85 1.37 9.76
C VAL A 40 1.51 2.44 8.90
N LEU A 41 1.56 3.69 9.38
CA LEU A 41 2.19 4.81 8.66
C LEU A 41 3.70 4.56 8.48
N SER A 42 4.35 4.09 9.54
CA SER A 42 5.77 3.74 9.48
C SER A 42 6.05 2.55 8.58
N ALA A 43 5.16 1.55 8.54
CA ALA A 43 5.32 0.37 7.70
C ALA A 43 5.17 0.73 6.21
N LEU A 44 4.17 1.54 5.86
CA LEU A 44 3.98 2.06 4.50
C LEU A 44 5.19 2.89 4.03
N GLY A 45 5.65 3.84 4.86
CA GLY A 45 6.79 4.67 4.52
C GLY A 45 8.07 3.86 4.28
N ARG A 46 8.32 2.82 5.10
CA ARG A 46 9.46 1.91 4.87
C ARG A 46 9.29 1.06 3.61
N ALA A 47 8.12 0.47 3.40
CA ALA A 47 7.87 -0.44 2.29
C ALA A 47 8.04 0.25 0.92
N LEU A 48 7.68 1.52 0.83
CA LEU A 48 7.78 2.34 -0.39
C LEU A 48 8.99 3.28 -0.39
N SER A 49 9.91 3.13 0.57
CA SER A 49 11.12 3.96 0.69
C SER A 49 10.82 5.47 0.62
N PHE A 50 9.81 5.92 1.36
CA PHE A 50 9.39 7.32 1.37
C PHE A 50 10.54 8.25 1.77
N PRO A 51 10.57 9.49 1.23
CA PRO A 51 11.63 10.45 1.53
C PRO A 51 11.68 10.89 2.98
N GLU A 52 12.79 11.51 3.37
CA GLU A 52 13.03 12.01 4.73
C GLU A 52 12.00 13.03 5.23
N TYR A 53 11.32 13.73 4.31
CA TYR A 53 10.27 14.69 4.64
C TYR A 53 8.94 14.03 5.02
N TYR A 54 8.82 12.70 4.96
CA TYR A 54 7.59 12.00 5.29
C TYR A 54 7.19 12.24 6.76
N GLY A 55 6.12 12.99 6.95
CA GLY A 55 5.68 13.48 8.26
C GLY A 55 4.95 12.47 9.16
N HIS A 56 4.93 11.17 8.81
CA HIS A 56 4.29 10.11 9.60
C HIS A 56 2.84 10.43 10.04
N ASN A 57 2.05 11.03 9.15
CA ASN A 57 0.64 11.34 9.35
C ASN A 57 -0.16 11.03 8.07
N LEU A 58 -1.49 11.15 8.13
CA LEU A 58 -2.37 10.73 7.02
C LEU A 58 -2.25 11.67 5.81
N ASP A 59 -2.05 12.95 6.04
CA ASP A 59 -1.86 13.96 4.98
C ASP A 59 -0.55 13.72 4.23
N ALA A 60 0.55 13.55 4.98
CA ALA A 60 1.84 13.18 4.42
C ALA A 60 1.82 11.81 3.70
N LEU A 61 0.95 10.88 4.14
CA LEU A 61 0.75 9.60 3.46
C LEU A 61 0.08 9.81 2.09
N ALA A 62 -0.97 10.62 2.04
CA ALA A 62 -1.65 10.96 0.78
C ALA A 62 -0.70 11.66 -0.20
N ASP A 63 0.06 12.64 0.27
CA ASP A 63 1.05 13.35 -0.54
C ASP A 63 2.08 12.39 -1.15
N CYS A 64 2.66 11.52 -0.33
CA CYS A 64 3.67 10.58 -0.80
C CYS A 64 3.08 9.51 -1.73
N LEU A 65 1.86 9.03 -1.50
CA LEU A 65 1.24 8.04 -2.39
C LEU A 65 0.77 8.65 -3.71
N GLY A 66 0.45 9.94 -3.74
CA GLY A 66 0.09 10.68 -4.96
C GLY A 66 1.28 10.95 -5.87
N ASP A 67 2.48 11.05 -5.32
CA ASP A 67 3.73 11.26 -6.06
C ASP A 67 4.79 10.24 -5.67
N LEU A 68 4.97 9.20 -6.48
CA LEU A 68 5.96 8.14 -6.28
C LEU A 68 7.28 8.41 -7.03
N SER A 69 7.57 9.65 -7.40
CA SER A 69 8.67 10.00 -8.32
C SER A 69 10.07 9.60 -7.87
N TRP A 70 10.32 9.39 -6.57
CA TRP A 70 11.61 8.89 -6.07
C TRP A 70 11.85 7.40 -6.37
N LEU A 71 10.80 6.63 -6.68
CA LEU A 71 10.93 5.24 -7.09
C LEU A 71 11.43 5.14 -8.53
N PRO A 72 12.06 4.01 -8.92
CA PRO A 72 12.28 3.72 -10.34
C PRO A 72 10.96 3.75 -11.13
N PRO A 73 10.98 4.16 -12.41
CA PRO A 73 9.78 4.10 -13.26
C PRO A 73 9.34 2.65 -13.45
N GLY A 74 8.03 2.41 -13.47
CA GLY A 74 7.44 1.08 -13.59
C GLY A 74 6.28 0.84 -12.62
N PRO A 75 5.52 -0.24 -12.80
CA PRO A 75 4.38 -0.57 -11.93
C PRO A 75 4.82 -0.72 -10.47
N VAL A 76 4.03 -0.16 -9.55
CA VAL A 76 4.25 -0.32 -8.10
C VAL A 76 3.13 -1.19 -7.54
N GLU A 77 3.52 -2.35 -7.05
CA GLU A 77 2.61 -3.34 -6.47
C GLU A 77 2.75 -3.36 -4.95
N LEU A 78 1.75 -2.85 -4.25
CA LEU A 78 1.71 -2.81 -2.79
C LEU A 78 0.80 -3.91 -2.26
N VAL A 79 1.37 -4.87 -1.54
CA VAL A 79 0.63 -5.90 -0.81
C VAL A 79 0.53 -5.50 0.66
N VAL A 80 -0.68 -5.37 1.19
CA VAL A 80 -0.92 -5.00 2.58
C VAL A 80 -1.64 -6.14 3.29
N ALA A 81 -1.02 -6.71 4.31
CA ALA A 81 -1.67 -7.65 5.20
C ALA A 81 -2.73 -6.92 6.04
N ASP A 82 -4.00 -7.26 5.80
CA ASP A 82 -5.16 -6.61 6.42
C ASP A 82 -5.54 -7.30 7.74
N GLY A 83 -6.26 -6.59 8.61
CA GLY A 83 -6.86 -7.18 9.82
C GLY A 83 -6.50 -6.51 11.15
N PRO A 84 -5.23 -6.51 11.60
CA PRO A 84 -4.89 -6.01 12.94
C PRO A 84 -5.34 -4.56 13.18
N LEU A 85 -5.15 -3.68 12.19
CA LEU A 85 -5.59 -2.29 12.28
C LEU A 85 -7.13 -2.17 12.23
N ALA A 86 -7.78 -2.97 11.40
CA ALA A 86 -9.25 -2.96 11.26
C ALA A 86 -9.94 -3.30 12.59
N ALA A 87 -9.35 -4.18 13.39
CA ALA A 87 -9.86 -4.55 14.70
C ALA A 87 -9.52 -3.52 15.79
N ALA A 88 -8.31 -2.97 15.77
CA ALA A 88 -7.81 -2.09 16.84
C ALA A 88 -8.22 -0.62 16.68
N ASP A 89 -8.22 -0.10 15.44
CA ASP A 89 -8.57 1.28 15.12
C ASP A 89 -9.29 1.35 13.74
N PRO A 90 -10.61 1.06 13.72
CA PRO A 90 -11.39 1.06 12.48
C PRO A 90 -11.40 2.42 11.76
N GLY A 91 -11.27 3.53 12.50
CA GLY A 91 -11.28 4.88 11.94
C GLY A 91 -10.00 5.16 11.15
N THR A 92 -8.84 4.88 11.74
CA THR A 92 -7.56 4.97 11.02
C THR A 92 -7.51 3.97 9.87
N HIS A 93 -8.02 2.75 10.06
CA HIS A 93 -8.09 1.74 9.00
C HIS A 93 -8.86 2.24 7.78
N ALA A 94 -10.07 2.75 7.98
CA ALA A 94 -10.89 3.30 6.89
C ALA A 94 -10.19 4.45 6.17
N ALA A 95 -9.58 5.38 6.91
CA ALA A 95 -8.86 6.52 6.32
C ALA A 95 -7.65 6.07 5.48
N VAL A 96 -6.88 5.10 5.96
CA VAL A 96 -5.75 4.54 5.19
C VAL A 96 -6.24 3.86 3.91
N LEU A 97 -7.35 3.11 3.97
CA LEU A 97 -7.92 2.47 2.77
C LEU A 97 -8.44 3.49 1.75
N GLU A 98 -9.05 4.60 2.19
CA GLU A 98 -9.46 5.69 1.30
C GLU A 98 -8.26 6.32 0.60
N ILE A 99 -7.21 6.66 1.35
CA ILE A 99 -5.99 7.26 0.79
C ILE A 99 -5.33 6.30 -0.22
N LEU A 100 -5.25 5.00 0.10
CA LEU A 100 -4.71 3.99 -0.81
C LEU A 100 -5.55 3.86 -2.10
N ALA A 101 -6.88 3.92 -1.99
CA ALA A 101 -7.76 3.87 -3.15
C ALA A 101 -7.61 5.12 -4.04
N GLU A 102 -7.55 6.30 -3.44
CA GLU A 102 -7.32 7.56 -4.17
C GLU A 102 -5.95 7.56 -4.87
N ALA A 103 -4.90 7.07 -4.21
CA ALA A 103 -3.58 6.98 -4.81
C ALA A 103 -3.52 6.04 -6.03
N VAL A 104 -4.26 4.93 -6.00
CA VAL A 104 -4.39 4.05 -7.18
C VAL A 104 -5.02 4.80 -8.36
N GLU A 105 -6.01 5.65 -8.11
CA GLU A 105 -6.66 6.44 -9.15
C GLU A 105 -5.73 7.55 -9.68
N THR A 106 -5.09 8.30 -8.78
CA THR A 106 -4.18 9.41 -9.09
C THR A 106 -2.97 8.96 -9.92
N THR A 107 -2.40 7.80 -9.58
CA THR A 107 -1.16 7.32 -10.23
C THR A 107 -1.42 6.52 -11.52
N ALA A 108 -2.67 6.14 -11.84
CA ALA A 108 -2.99 5.22 -12.94
C ALA A 108 -2.49 5.67 -14.33
N GLY A 109 -2.40 6.98 -14.56
CA GLY A 109 -1.91 7.57 -15.82
C GLY A 109 -0.44 7.98 -15.82
N THR A 110 0.29 7.71 -14.72
CA THR A 110 1.71 8.07 -14.57
C THR A 110 2.63 6.97 -15.10
N ASP A 111 3.94 7.21 -15.09
CA ASP A 111 4.95 6.19 -15.35
C ASP A 111 5.15 5.20 -14.17
N ARG A 112 4.43 5.40 -13.05
CA ARG A 112 4.50 4.60 -11.83
C ARG A 112 3.10 4.28 -11.29
N PRO A 113 2.27 3.54 -12.05
CA PRO A 113 0.92 3.21 -11.61
C PRO A 113 0.98 2.34 -10.34
N LEU A 114 0.33 2.80 -9.27
CA LEU A 114 0.16 2.06 -8.03
C LEU A 114 -1.00 1.07 -8.17
N ARG A 115 -0.80 -0.14 -7.68
CA ARG A 115 -1.86 -1.10 -7.38
C ARG A 115 -1.71 -1.58 -5.95
N VAL A 116 -2.83 -1.71 -5.26
CA VAL A 116 -2.87 -2.16 -3.88
C VAL A 116 -3.65 -3.46 -3.80
N THR A 117 -3.10 -4.46 -3.11
CA THR A 117 -3.74 -5.75 -2.85
C THR A 117 -3.83 -5.96 -1.35
N LEU A 118 -5.04 -6.14 -0.82
CA LEU A 118 -5.24 -6.49 0.57
C LEU A 118 -5.14 -8.01 0.72
N ALA A 119 -4.12 -8.49 1.43
CA ALA A 119 -3.96 -9.89 1.74
C ALA A 119 -4.73 -10.23 3.02
N GLY A 120 -5.52 -11.30 2.96
CA GLY A 120 -6.22 -11.84 4.13
C GLY A 120 -5.25 -12.33 5.21
N PRO A 121 -5.74 -12.56 6.44
CA PRO A 121 -4.92 -13.13 7.51
C PRO A 121 -4.36 -14.48 7.07
N ALA A 122 -3.08 -14.75 7.39
CA ALA A 122 -2.50 -16.07 7.21
C ALA A 122 -3.35 -17.10 7.99
N THR A 123 -3.88 -18.09 7.29
CA THR A 123 -4.60 -19.23 7.88
C THR A 123 -3.64 -20.14 8.62
#